data_AF-A0A6L8DVN9-F1
#
_entry.id   AF-A0A6L8DVN9-F1
#
_cell.length_a   1.000
_cell.length_b   1.000
_cell.length_c   1.000
_cell.angle_alpha   90.00
_cell.angle_beta   90.00
_cell.angle_gamma   90.00
#
_symmetry.space_group_name_H-M   'P 1'
#
loop_
_entity.id
_entity.type
_entity.pdbx_description
1 polymer ?
#
loop_
_entity_poly.entity_id
_entity_poly.type
_entity_poly.pdbx_seq_one_letter_code
_entity_poly.pdbx_strand_id
1 'polypeptide(L)'
;MTINKWRALREKTKRQDRDAEPTVLAPPEAFSDETPDIEVLKRFHWRHDPEQLGPRSRAVSARLGSSCCGWRTIPTAPEFYDAIRAQKPSTRQKHLILTWLQEATKEDFLYAWAEGVYSWRELAKAIHAANQHQTPRCADINTLVSR
;
A
#
# COMPACT_ATOMS: atom_id res chain seq x y z
N MET A 1 18.97 -2.08 28.86
CA MET A 1 18.51 -1.37 27.64
C MET A 1 18.06 0.03 28.07
N THR A 2 18.82 1.07 27.73
CA THR A 2 18.78 2.39 28.42
C THR A 2 17.75 3.38 27.85
N ILE A 3 17.18 4.21 28.73
CA ILE A 3 16.17 5.27 28.49
C ILE A 3 16.54 6.20 27.31
N ASN A 4 17.84 6.38 27.05
CA ASN A 4 18.35 7.21 25.95
C ASN A 4 18.03 6.65 24.55
N LYS A 5 17.92 5.32 24.41
CA LYS A 5 17.57 4.67 23.14
C LYS A 5 16.11 4.95 22.75
N TRP A 6 15.22 5.05 23.74
CA TRP A 6 13.81 5.38 23.53
C TRP A 6 13.58 6.84 23.16
N ARG A 7 14.33 7.79 23.74
CA ARG A 7 14.27 9.21 23.33
C ARG A 7 14.75 9.42 21.90
N ALA A 8 15.87 8.81 21.53
CA ALA A 8 16.41 8.89 20.17
C ALA A 8 15.44 8.29 19.14
N LEU A 9 14.78 7.17 19.45
CA LEU A 9 13.71 6.63 18.61
C LEU A 9 12.56 7.63 18.46
N ARG A 10 12.07 8.17 19.58
CA ARG A 10 10.91 9.08 19.64
C ARG A 10 11.14 10.41 18.91
N GLU A 11 12.36 10.95 18.96
CA GLU A 11 12.74 12.14 18.20
C GLU A 11 12.88 11.87 16.70
N LYS A 12 13.39 10.69 16.32
CA LYS A 12 13.44 10.26 14.92
C LYS A 12 12.03 10.11 14.33
N THR A 13 11.09 9.55 15.10
CA THR A 13 9.67 9.45 14.73
C THR A 13 8.99 10.82 14.62
N LYS A 14 9.30 11.77 15.51
CA LYS A 14 8.75 13.14 15.43
C LYS A 14 9.18 13.92 14.19
N ARG A 15 10.37 13.65 13.64
CA ARG A 15 10.84 14.31 12.41
C ARG A 15 10.14 13.77 11.15
N GLN A 16 9.75 12.49 11.14
CA GLN A 16 9.07 11.88 10.00
C GLN A 16 7.69 12.49 9.68
N ASP A 17 6.97 13.01 10.69
CA ASP A 17 5.65 13.63 10.50
C ASP A 17 5.72 15.08 9.97
N ARG A 18 6.89 15.72 10.01
CA ARG A 18 7.01 17.17 9.80
C ARG A 18 7.34 17.58 8.36
N ASP A 19 7.76 16.64 7.52
CA ASP A 19 8.17 16.87 6.12
C ASP A 19 7.15 16.30 5.13
N ALA A 20 5.85 16.46 5.40
CA ALA A 20 4.80 16.12 4.44
C ALA A 20 4.76 17.20 3.36
N GLU A 21 5.67 17.12 2.38
CA GLU A 21 5.48 17.83 1.12
C GLU A 21 4.13 17.43 0.50
N PRO A 22 3.40 18.36 -0.14
CA PRO A 22 2.14 18.03 -0.79
C PRO A 22 2.36 16.91 -1.81
N THR A 23 1.64 15.80 -1.62
CA THR A 23 1.77 14.63 -2.48
C THR A 23 1.07 14.90 -3.80
N VAL A 24 1.81 14.84 -4.91
CA VAL A 24 1.22 14.86 -6.25
C VAL A 24 0.70 13.46 -6.55
N LEU A 25 -0.63 13.34 -6.69
CA LEU A 25 -1.32 12.07 -6.95
C LEU A 25 -1.63 11.91 -8.44
N ALA A 26 -1.38 10.72 -8.99
CA ALA A 26 -1.92 10.34 -10.28
C ALA A 26 -3.47 10.30 -10.24
N PRO A 27 -4.19 10.64 -11.33
CA PRO A 27 -5.65 10.59 -11.35
C PRO A 27 -6.17 9.16 -11.11
N PRO A 28 -7.38 8.99 -10.52
CA PRO A 28 -7.96 7.67 -10.23
C PRO A 28 -8.25 6.84 -11.48
N GLU A 29 -8.39 7.47 -12.66
CA GLU A 29 -8.58 6.74 -13.91
C GLU A 29 -7.30 6.07 -14.41
N ALA A 30 -6.11 6.39 -13.88
CA ALA A 30 -4.87 5.70 -14.24
C ALA A 30 -4.87 4.18 -13.90
N PHE A 31 -5.90 3.73 -13.18
CA PHE A 31 -6.10 2.37 -12.69
C PHE A 31 -7.15 1.58 -13.47
N SER A 32 -7.80 2.18 -14.49
CA SER A 32 -8.94 1.58 -15.20
C SER A 32 -8.59 0.45 -16.17
N ASP A 33 -7.33 0.37 -16.60
CA ASP A 33 -6.94 -0.48 -17.73
C ASP A 33 -6.75 -1.96 -17.36
N GLU A 34 -6.68 -2.28 -16.06
CA GLU A 34 -6.48 -3.64 -15.54
C GLU A 34 -7.59 -4.00 -14.54
N THR A 35 -8.86 -3.80 -14.93
CA THR A 35 -9.98 -4.31 -14.14
C THR A 35 -9.97 -5.84 -14.10
N PRO A 36 -10.18 -6.46 -12.93
CA PRO A 36 -10.34 -7.90 -12.82
C PRO A 36 -11.50 -8.37 -13.68
N ASP A 37 -11.31 -9.51 -14.36
CA ASP A 37 -12.42 -10.20 -15.03
C ASP A 37 -13.55 -10.44 -14.00
N ILE A 38 -14.78 -10.22 -14.43
CA ILE A 38 -15.99 -10.49 -13.66
C ILE A 38 -15.98 -11.91 -13.10
N GLU A 39 -15.46 -12.90 -13.81
CA GLU A 39 -15.36 -14.27 -13.31
C GLU A 39 -14.33 -14.43 -12.17
N VAL A 40 -13.28 -13.60 -12.14
CA VAL A 40 -12.34 -13.54 -11.03
C VAL A 40 -12.99 -12.85 -9.82
N LEU A 41 -13.70 -11.73 -10.04
CA LEU A 41 -14.49 -11.05 -9.01
C LEU A 41 -15.54 -11.97 -8.38
N LYS A 42 -16.23 -12.76 -9.22
CA LYS A 42 -17.15 -13.82 -8.78
C LYS A 42 -16.41 -14.92 -8.05
N ARG A 43 -15.23 -15.37 -8.45
CA ARG A 43 -14.53 -16.42 -7.67
C ARG A 43 -14.15 -15.96 -6.24
N PHE A 44 -14.00 -14.66 -6.03
CA PHE A 44 -13.82 -14.04 -4.72
C PHE A 44 -15.14 -13.56 -4.07
N HIS A 45 -16.28 -14.07 -4.57
CA HIS A 45 -17.72 -13.74 -4.49
C HIS A 45 -18.34 -13.03 -3.26
N TRP A 46 -17.64 -12.70 -2.19
CA TRP A 46 -18.29 -12.33 -0.92
C TRP A 46 -17.98 -10.93 -0.36
N ARG A 47 -17.19 -10.08 -1.06
CA ARG A 47 -16.81 -8.74 -0.55
C ARG A 47 -16.86 -7.56 -1.53
N HIS A 48 -17.37 -7.72 -2.75
CA HIS A 48 -17.53 -6.61 -3.70
C HIS A 48 -18.76 -5.73 -3.40
N ASP A 49 -18.84 -5.24 -2.16
CA ASP A 49 -19.65 -4.09 -1.84
C ASP A 49 -19.03 -2.86 -2.54
N PRO A 50 -19.74 -2.15 -3.42
CA PRO A 50 -19.22 -0.95 -4.08
C PRO A 50 -18.69 0.09 -3.10
N GLU A 51 -19.19 0.11 -1.86
CA GLU A 51 -18.73 0.99 -0.80
C GLU A 51 -17.32 0.65 -0.28
N GLN A 52 -16.76 -0.51 -0.65
CA GLN A 52 -15.47 -1.03 -0.18
C GLN A 52 -14.39 -1.01 -1.27
N LEU A 53 -14.58 -0.20 -2.31
CA LEU A 53 -13.63 -0.06 -3.43
C LEU A 53 -12.60 1.06 -3.19
N GLY A 54 -11.44 0.92 -3.83
CA GLY A 54 -10.34 1.88 -3.86
C GLY A 54 -9.95 2.36 -2.46
N PRO A 55 -10.17 3.64 -2.12
CA PRO A 55 -9.79 4.19 -0.82
C PRO A 55 -10.52 3.56 0.37
N ARG A 56 -11.61 2.80 0.15
CA ARG A 56 -12.40 2.15 1.21
C ARG A 56 -12.15 0.65 1.34
N SER A 57 -11.08 0.14 0.71
CA SER A 57 -10.71 -1.27 0.73
C SER A 57 -10.67 -1.87 2.15
N ARG A 58 -11.47 -2.91 2.36
CA ARG A 58 -11.47 -3.68 3.61
C ARG A 58 -10.25 -4.59 3.70
N ALA A 59 -9.82 -5.17 2.58
CA ALA A 59 -8.61 -5.98 2.54
C ALA A 59 -7.40 -5.18 3.04
N VAL A 60 -7.24 -3.95 2.55
CA VAL A 60 -6.20 -3.03 3.01
C VAL A 60 -6.40 -2.65 4.47
N SER A 61 -7.60 -2.20 4.84
CA SER A 61 -7.88 -1.75 6.22
C SER A 61 -7.57 -2.83 7.26
N ALA A 62 -7.99 -4.07 7.02
CA ALA A 62 -7.78 -5.19 7.94
C ALA A 62 -6.29 -5.52 8.11
N ARG A 63 -5.55 -5.57 7.00
CA ARG A 63 -4.12 -5.90 7.01
C ARG A 63 -3.28 -4.77 7.62
N LEU A 64 -3.57 -3.50 7.31
CA LEU A 64 -2.89 -2.36 7.96
C LEU A 64 -3.09 -2.36 9.47
N GLY A 65 -4.29 -2.70 9.96
CA GLY A 65 -4.58 -2.82 11.39
C GLY A 65 -3.67 -3.83 12.10
N SER A 66 -3.37 -4.96 11.46
CA SER A 66 -2.43 -5.95 12.01
C SER A 66 -0.96 -5.57 11.83
N SER A 67 -0.59 -5.12 10.64
CA SER A 67 0.80 -4.97 10.20
C SER A 67 1.47 -3.70 10.69
N CYS A 68 0.68 -2.69 11.05
CA CYS A 68 1.17 -1.42 11.56
C CYS A 68 0.99 -1.28 13.07
N CYS A 69 0.79 -2.40 13.79
CA CYS A 69 0.77 -2.40 15.25
C CYS A 69 2.10 -1.84 15.79
N GLY A 70 2.04 -0.74 16.53
CA GLY A 70 3.22 -0.02 17.03
C GLY A 70 3.61 1.23 16.24
N TRP A 71 2.96 1.51 15.11
CA TRP A 71 3.05 2.83 14.47
C TRP A 71 2.39 3.89 15.36
N ARG A 72 2.97 5.10 15.41
CA ARG A 72 2.42 6.22 16.20
C ARG A 72 0.99 6.56 15.78
N THR A 73 0.77 6.57 14.47
CA THR A 73 -0.54 6.76 13.84
C THR A 73 -0.72 5.65 12.83
N ILE A 74 -1.72 4.80 13.07
CA ILE A 74 -2.06 3.68 12.21
C ILE A 74 -2.49 4.24 10.85
N PRO A 75 -1.87 3.80 9.75
CA PRO A 75 -2.25 4.23 8.42
C PRO A 75 -3.63 3.70 8.04
N THR A 76 -4.34 4.47 7.23
CA THR A 76 -5.70 4.12 6.78
C THR A 76 -5.68 3.58 5.35
N ALA A 77 -6.74 2.89 4.92
CA ALA A 77 -6.87 2.48 3.53
C ALA A 77 -6.82 3.64 2.52
N PRO A 78 -7.44 4.82 2.78
CA PRO A 78 -7.25 6.00 1.95
C PRO A 78 -5.78 6.43 1.87
N GLU A 79 -5.05 6.42 2.99
CA GLU A 79 -3.63 6.78 3.01
C GLU A 79 -2.78 5.82 2.16
N PHE A 80 -3.08 4.52 2.21
CA PHE A 80 -2.42 3.54 1.35
C PHE A 80 -2.77 3.73 -0.12
N TYR A 81 -4.04 3.97 -0.44
CA TYR A 81 -4.49 4.26 -1.80
C TYR A 81 -3.76 5.49 -2.39
N ASP A 82 -3.63 6.56 -1.60
CA ASP A 82 -2.87 7.74 -1.99
C ASP A 82 -1.36 7.45 -2.09
N ALA A 83 -0.82 6.58 -1.24
CA ALA A 83 0.58 6.16 -1.32
C ALA A 83 0.89 5.45 -2.64
N ILE A 84 0.01 4.55 -3.11
CA ILE A 84 0.16 3.89 -4.41
C ILE A 84 0.11 4.91 -5.55
N ARG A 85 -0.77 5.91 -5.45
CA ARG A 85 -0.97 6.97 -6.44
C ARG A 85 0.11 8.04 -6.45
N ALA A 86 0.96 8.08 -5.44
CA ALA A 86 1.94 9.14 -5.28
C ALA A 86 3.03 9.06 -6.35
N GLN A 87 3.14 10.09 -7.19
CA GLN A 87 4.24 10.20 -8.15
C GLN A 87 5.59 10.38 -7.43
N LYS A 88 5.56 11.06 -6.28
CA LYS A 88 6.69 11.27 -5.37
C LYS A 88 6.23 10.92 -3.96
N PRO A 89 6.31 9.65 -3.54
CA PRO A 89 5.85 9.25 -2.22
C PRO A 89 6.74 9.87 -1.13
N SER A 90 6.09 10.41 -0.09
CA SER A 90 6.76 10.84 1.13
C SER A 90 7.45 9.67 1.85
N THR A 91 8.36 9.96 2.78
CA THR A 91 9.01 8.91 3.59
C THR A 91 8.00 8.00 4.28
N ARG A 92 6.87 8.54 4.74
CA ARG A 92 5.80 7.76 5.38
C ARG A 92 5.10 6.83 4.40
N GLN A 93 4.73 7.34 3.22
CA GLN A 93 4.10 6.54 2.15
C GLN A 93 5.02 5.43 1.64
N LYS A 94 6.33 5.70 1.51
CA LYS A 94 7.31 4.66 1.16
C LYS A 94 7.34 3.54 2.20
N HIS A 95 7.41 3.87 3.49
CA HIS A 95 7.36 2.86 4.55
C HIS A 95 6.03 2.09 4.56
N LEU A 96 4.92 2.79 4.32
CA LEU A 96 3.59 2.18 4.24
C LEU A 96 3.53 1.13 3.12
N ILE A 97 4.01 1.47 1.92
CA ILE A 97 4.12 0.54 0.79
C ILE A 97 5.02 -0.65 1.16
N LEU A 98 6.19 -0.41 1.75
CA LEU A 98 7.12 -1.48 2.13
C LEU A 98 6.54 -2.42 3.20
N THR A 99 5.89 -1.88 4.22
CA THR A 99 5.23 -2.69 5.26
C THR A 99 4.11 -3.54 4.67
N TRP A 100 3.29 -2.96 3.77
CA TRP A 100 2.29 -3.73 3.04
C TRP A 100 2.92 -4.90 2.28
N LEU A 101 3.99 -4.64 1.51
CA LEU A 101 4.66 -5.68 0.73
C LEU A 101 5.21 -6.82 1.57
N GLN A 102 5.71 -6.53 2.77
CA GLN A 102 6.30 -7.52 3.67
C GLN A 102 5.25 -8.37 4.37
N GLU A 103 4.11 -7.78 4.73
CA GLU A 103 3.16 -8.40 5.65
C GLU A 103 1.89 -8.94 4.97
N ALA A 104 1.52 -8.43 3.79
CA ALA A 104 0.33 -8.90 3.05
C ALA A 104 0.50 -10.35 2.57
N THR A 105 -0.53 -11.18 2.59
CA THR A 105 -0.47 -12.51 1.95
C THR A 105 -0.76 -12.39 0.45
N LYS A 106 -0.59 -13.50 -0.29
CA LYS A 106 -0.96 -13.54 -1.72
C LYS A 106 -2.44 -13.20 -1.93
N GLU A 107 -3.28 -13.69 -1.02
CA GLU A 107 -4.73 -13.42 -1.01
C GLU A 107 -4.99 -11.93 -0.78
N ASP A 108 -4.29 -11.27 0.14
CA ASP A 108 -4.47 -9.82 0.36
C ASP A 108 -4.11 -9.00 -0.88
N PHE A 109 -3.09 -9.40 -1.63
CA PHE A 109 -2.77 -8.74 -2.90
C PHE A 109 -3.90 -8.90 -3.91
N LEU A 110 -4.41 -10.13 -4.07
CA LEU A 110 -5.53 -10.40 -4.98
C LEU A 110 -6.80 -9.66 -4.56
N TYR A 111 -7.10 -9.58 -3.26
CA TYR A 111 -8.26 -8.85 -2.76
C TYR A 111 -8.12 -7.34 -2.95
N ALA A 112 -6.96 -6.74 -2.64
CA ALA A 112 -6.75 -5.31 -2.84
C ALA A 112 -6.77 -4.91 -4.33
N TRP A 113 -6.23 -5.76 -5.21
CA TRP A 113 -6.39 -5.59 -6.66
C TRP A 113 -7.86 -5.70 -7.07
N ALA A 114 -8.58 -6.72 -6.57
CA ALA A 114 -9.99 -6.90 -6.88
C ALA A 114 -10.88 -5.74 -6.37
N GLU A 115 -10.53 -5.17 -5.22
CA GLU A 115 -11.18 -3.99 -4.64
C GLU A 115 -10.77 -2.68 -5.35
N GLY A 116 -9.94 -2.72 -6.40
CA GLY A 116 -9.58 -1.54 -7.20
C GLY A 116 -8.65 -0.57 -6.47
N VAL A 117 -7.88 -1.06 -5.49
CA VAL A 117 -6.88 -0.25 -4.79
C VAL A 117 -5.73 0.12 -5.73
N TYR A 118 -5.39 -0.80 -6.63
CA TYR A 118 -4.32 -0.64 -7.61
C TYR A 118 -4.51 -1.58 -8.80
N SER A 119 -3.81 -1.28 -9.90
CA SER A 119 -3.45 -2.25 -10.92
C SER A 119 -2.08 -2.87 -10.60
N TRP A 120 -1.72 -4.00 -11.21
CA TRP A 120 -0.41 -4.61 -10.95
C TRP A 120 0.72 -3.68 -11.41
N ARG A 121 0.51 -2.99 -12.54
CA ARG A 121 1.45 -1.99 -13.06
C ARG A 121 1.67 -0.83 -12.09
N GLU A 122 0.60 -0.28 -11.51
CA GLU A 122 0.72 0.83 -10.57
C GLU A 122 1.34 0.39 -9.24
N LEU A 123 1.03 -0.83 -8.77
CA LEU A 123 1.73 -1.40 -7.62
C LEU A 123 3.24 -1.52 -7.90
N ALA A 124 3.65 -2.00 -9.07
CA ALA A 124 5.06 -2.07 -9.46
C ALA A 124 5.71 -0.68 -9.48
N LYS A 125 5.06 0.33 -10.06
CA LYS A 125 5.55 1.72 -10.05
C LYS A 125 5.71 2.26 -8.63
N ALA A 126 4.73 2.04 -7.76
CA ALA A 126 4.77 2.46 -6.37
C ALA A 126 5.92 1.78 -5.60
N ILE A 127 6.16 0.48 -5.84
CA ILE A 127 7.31 -0.27 -5.31
C ILE A 127 8.62 0.37 -5.76
N HIS A 128 8.77 0.65 -7.05
CA HIS A 128 9.97 1.29 -7.61
C HIS A 128 10.20 2.67 -7.00
N ALA A 129 9.15 3.49 -6.86
CA ALA A 129 9.22 4.82 -6.24
C ALA A 129 9.54 4.76 -4.73
N ALA A 130 9.14 3.70 -4.04
CA ALA A 130 9.47 3.44 -2.64
C ALA A 130 10.93 3.01 -2.41
N ASN A 131 11.66 2.72 -3.49
CA ASN A 131 13.12 2.59 -3.55
C ASN A 131 13.71 1.49 -2.64
N GLN A 132 13.28 0.23 -2.81
CA GLN A 132 14.01 -0.95 -2.34
C GLN A 132 13.98 -2.08 -3.37
N HIS A 133 15.12 -2.30 -4.03
CA HIS A 133 15.35 -3.37 -5.01
C HIS A 133 15.47 -4.79 -4.41
N GLN A 134 15.13 -5.06 -3.14
CA GLN A 134 15.61 -6.27 -2.48
C GLN A 134 14.63 -6.96 -1.52
N THR A 135 13.37 -7.15 -1.92
CA THR A 135 12.56 -8.23 -1.33
C THR A 135 12.16 -9.24 -2.38
N PRO A 136 12.14 -10.56 -2.10
CA PRO A 136 11.72 -11.59 -3.04
C PRO A 136 10.33 -11.31 -3.65
N ARG A 137 9.44 -10.67 -2.88
CA ARG A 137 8.09 -10.30 -3.33
C ARG A 137 8.06 -9.20 -4.38
N CYS A 138 9.03 -8.28 -4.39
CA CYS A 138 9.14 -7.30 -5.47
C CYS A 138 9.44 -7.99 -6.81
N ALA A 139 10.22 -9.07 -6.81
CA ALA A 139 10.54 -9.82 -8.03
C ALA A 139 9.33 -10.59 -8.57
N ASP A 140 8.52 -11.18 -7.69
CA ASP A 140 7.27 -11.86 -8.06
C ASP A 140 6.29 -10.89 -8.74
N ILE A 141 6.10 -9.69 -8.17
CA ILE A 141 5.19 -8.66 -8.73
C ILE A 141 5.70 -8.16 -10.09
N ASN A 142 7.01 -7.89 -10.21
CA ASN A 142 7.58 -7.46 -11.50
C ASN A 142 7.45 -8.53 -12.60
N THR A 143 7.49 -9.81 -12.22
CA THR A 143 7.27 -10.93 -13.16
C THR A 143 5.81 -10.98 -13.63
N LEU A 144 4.85 -10.68 -12.76
CA LEU A 144 3.43 -10.60 -13.12
C LEU A 144 3.13 -9.47 -14.11
N VAL A 145 3.81 -8.32 -13.97
CA VAL A 145 3.64 -7.16 -14.87
C VAL A 145 4.30 -7.33 -16.23
N SER A 146 5.28 -8.23 -16.35
CA SER A 146 6.06 -8.45 -17.59
C SER A 146 5.44 -9.52 -18.53
N ARG A 147 4.27 -10.06 -18.19
CA ARG A 147 3.51 -11.03 -18.99
C ARG A 147 2.34 -10.37 -19.68
#